data_AF-A0A2G9RQX2-F1
#
_entry.id   AF-A0A2G9RQX2-F1
#
_cell.length_a   1.000
_cell.length_b   1.000
_cell.length_c   1.000
_cell.angle_alpha   90.00
_cell.angle_beta   90.00
_cell.angle_gamma   90.00
#
_symmetry.space_group_name_H-M   'P 1'
#
loop_
_entity.id
_entity.type
_entity.pdbx_description
1 polymer ?
#
loop_
_entity_poly.entity_id
_entity_poly.type
_entity_poly.pdbx_seq_one_letter_code
_entity_poly.pdbx_strand_id
1 'polypeptide(L)'
;MGFLEKWYNTILPGCWTMSFTKWNFFMTIFGALSFFFDIGIDLWITFKYFQQGHPVFGLLTIFFVLVSTLIIQAFSYTWFKDDNQGDSFCKLKGILFLHIFLLGAFVRYMHVIKYGFQVSYDPQKKNCAETKKRAVDAMTDLSMLKCFKTYLENAPQLILQIYILMEHERITIFQYASILVSVTSIAWSTVDYQMSLRKSLPGKKGISVGAPMFSYVFYKWFTLTSWIVSIVFLLNCSVNLFTGLVVVLGLSGFFWACKEQTNFCRTQRMEFLYRTVVGIILVFTFFNIKGSRTLVPITIYYVVRTLATSGILALCFYLRPIFINTLVFVILSIAVVVALGLGIISLILYYACFHPSLRLLGQNMEDTVDGPICTIGRPRIEQFIMP
;
A
#
# COMPACT_ATOMS: atom_id res chain seq x y z
N MET A 1 36.61 -36.94 9.08
CA MET A 1 36.53 -35.72 9.91
C MET A 1 36.63 -34.40 9.13
N GLY A 2 37.24 -34.32 7.93
CA GLY A 2 37.37 -33.04 7.19
C GLY A 2 36.18 -32.59 6.31
N PHE A 3 35.15 -33.42 6.09
CA PHE A 3 34.02 -33.07 5.21
C PHE A 3 32.81 -32.47 5.96
N LEU A 4 32.65 -32.81 7.25
CA LEU A 4 31.57 -32.30 8.11
C LEU A 4 31.90 -30.94 8.73
N GLU A 5 33.18 -30.63 8.94
CA GLU A 5 33.62 -29.33 9.48
C GLU A 5 33.44 -28.19 8.47
N LYS A 6 33.44 -28.51 7.16
CA LYS A 6 33.16 -27.55 6.07
C LYS A 6 31.68 -27.19 5.96
N TRP A 7 30.78 -28.09 6.40
CA TRP A 7 29.34 -27.81 6.48
C TRP A 7 28.97 -27.02 7.75
N TYR A 8 29.62 -27.34 8.88
CA TYR A 8 29.35 -26.69 10.16
C TYR A 8 29.80 -25.21 10.18
N ASN A 9 30.94 -24.87 9.59
CA ASN A 9 31.42 -23.49 9.52
C ASN A 9 30.71 -22.61 8.46
N THR A 10 29.73 -23.16 7.72
CA THR A 10 28.84 -22.38 6.84
C THR A 10 27.57 -21.91 7.57
N ILE A 11 27.39 -22.29 8.83
CA ILE A 11 26.26 -21.93 9.70
C ILE A 11 26.78 -21.09 10.89
N LEU A 12 27.59 -20.08 10.60
CA LEU A 12 27.63 -18.90 11.46
C LEU A 12 26.31 -18.15 11.30
N PRO A 13 25.83 -17.42 12.33
CA PRO A 13 24.52 -16.77 12.28
C PRO A 13 24.55 -15.82 11.11
N GLY A 14 23.86 -16.19 10.02
CA GLY A 14 23.68 -15.31 8.89
C GLY A 14 22.99 -14.09 9.45
N CYS A 15 23.75 -13.02 9.67
CA CYS A 15 23.20 -11.68 9.79
C CYS A 15 22.35 -11.51 8.53
N TRP A 16 21.04 -11.70 8.67
CA TRP A 16 20.13 -11.93 7.57
C TRP A 16 20.16 -10.70 6.68
N THR A 17 20.98 -10.75 5.62
CA THR A 17 21.33 -9.54 4.89
C THR A 17 20.10 -9.02 4.14
N MET A 18 19.72 -7.80 4.47
CA MET A 18 18.80 -6.97 3.70
C MET A 18 19.32 -6.86 2.25
N SER A 19 18.79 -7.65 1.33
CA SER A 19 19.29 -7.70 -0.05
C SER A 19 18.50 -6.75 -0.96
N PHE A 20 19.11 -5.62 -1.30
CA PHE A 20 18.68 -4.78 -2.40
C PHE A 20 19.20 -5.40 -3.71
N THR A 21 18.31 -5.81 -4.61
CA THR A 21 18.65 -6.50 -5.86
C THR A 21 18.62 -5.55 -7.05
N LYS A 22 19.28 -5.91 -8.16
CA LYS A 22 19.19 -5.18 -9.44
C LYS A 22 17.75 -5.05 -9.94
N TRP A 23 16.91 -6.05 -9.65
CA TRP A 23 15.48 -5.98 -9.92
C TRP A 23 14.78 -4.85 -9.15
N ASN A 24 15.06 -4.71 -7.84
CA ASN A 24 14.51 -3.62 -7.04
C ASN A 24 14.94 -2.24 -7.59
N PHE A 25 16.17 -2.12 -8.09
CA PHE A 25 16.64 -0.90 -8.75
C PHE A 25 15.83 -0.56 -10.00
N PHE A 26 15.65 -1.52 -10.91
CA PHE A 26 14.85 -1.34 -12.12
C PHE A 26 13.40 -0.97 -11.80
N MET A 27 12.77 -1.67 -10.84
CA MET A 27 11.42 -1.37 -10.38
C MET A 27 11.30 0.04 -9.76
N THR A 28 12.37 0.53 -9.12
CA THR A 28 12.42 1.90 -8.59
C THR A 28 12.39 2.92 -9.72
N ILE A 29 13.17 2.72 -10.78
CA ILE A 29 13.19 3.59 -11.97
C ILE A 29 11.82 3.58 -12.64
N PHE A 30 11.26 2.39 -12.87
CA PHE A 30 9.92 2.27 -13.44
C PHE A 30 8.89 3.01 -12.60
N GLY A 31 8.90 2.82 -11.28
CA GLY A 31 8.01 3.55 -10.38
C GLY A 31 8.23 5.06 -10.33
N ALA A 32 9.41 5.57 -10.69
CA ALA A 32 9.67 6.99 -10.85
C ALA A 32 9.03 7.54 -12.13
N LEU A 33 9.14 6.80 -13.24
CA LEU A 33 8.50 7.14 -14.50
C LEU A 33 6.97 7.11 -14.37
N SER A 34 6.40 6.09 -13.71
CA SER A 34 4.96 6.01 -13.46
C SER A 34 4.44 7.21 -12.66
N PHE A 35 5.22 7.75 -11.71
CA PHE A 35 4.81 8.92 -10.94
C PHE A 35 4.61 10.17 -11.81
N PHE A 36 5.51 10.42 -12.78
CA PHE A 36 5.33 11.53 -13.72
C PHE A 36 4.14 11.30 -14.66
N PHE A 37 3.95 10.05 -15.07
CA PHE A 37 2.82 9.68 -15.92
C PHE A 37 1.48 9.86 -15.20
N ASP A 38 1.40 9.51 -13.91
CA ASP A 38 0.22 9.73 -13.08
C ASP A 38 -0.15 11.22 -13.04
N ILE A 39 0.82 12.12 -12.79
CA ILE A 39 0.56 13.58 -12.80
C ILE A 39 -0.01 14.03 -14.16
N GLY A 40 0.54 13.52 -15.25
CA GLY A 40 0.05 13.82 -16.60
C GLY A 40 -1.39 13.32 -16.82
N ILE A 41 -1.69 12.11 -16.35
CA ILE A 41 -3.04 11.52 -16.40
C ILE A 41 -4.02 12.35 -15.57
N ASP A 42 -3.67 12.75 -14.35
CA ASP A 42 -4.53 13.52 -13.45
C ASP A 42 -4.94 14.86 -14.09
N LEU A 43 -3.97 15.55 -14.71
CA LEU A 43 -4.21 16.80 -15.44
C LEU A 43 -5.10 16.58 -16.67
N TRP A 44 -4.82 15.52 -17.44
CA TRP A 44 -5.60 15.19 -18.63
C TRP A 44 -7.06 14.84 -18.29
N ILE A 45 -7.28 14.00 -17.27
CA ILE A 45 -8.61 13.60 -16.80
C ILE A 45 -9.39 14.82 -16.30
N THR A 46 -8.74 15.66 -15.48
CA THR A 46 -9.35 16.90 -14.98
C THR A 46 -9.79 17.80 -16.11
N PHE A 47 -8.92 18.05 -17.10
CA PHE A 47 -9.24 18.84 -18.27
C PHE A 47 -10.41 18.25 -19.08
N LYS A 48 -10.44 16.92 -19.25
CA LYS A 48 -11.53 16.22 -19.92
C LYS A 48 -12.87 16.40 -19.21
N TYR A 49 -12.91 16.34 -17.88
CA TYR A 49 -14.15 16.56 -17.13
C TYR A 49 -14.69 17.98 -17.28
N PHE A 50 -13.81 18.99 -17.32
CA PHE A 50 -14.23 20.36 -17.60
C PHE A 50 -14.72 20.55 -19.04
N GLN A 51 -14.05 19.95 -20.02
CA GLN A 51 -14.49 20.00 -21.42
C GLN A 51 -15.86 19.33 -21.65
N GLN A 52 -16.14 18.24 -20.93
CA GLN A 52 -17.38 17.48 -21.06
C GLN A 52 -18.54 18.07 -20.26
N GLY A 53 -18.35 19.21 -19.58
CA GLY A 53 -19.42 19.87 -18.81
C GLY A 53 -19.74 19.20 -17.46
N HIS A 54 -18.82 18.39 -16.92
CA HIS A 54 -18.96 17.76 -15.60
C HIS A 54 -17.99 18.39 -14.56
N PRO A 55 -18.20 19.65 -14.14
CA PRO A 55 -17.26 20.37 -13.28
C PRO A 55 -17.12 19.73 -11.89
N VAL A 56 -18.17 19.08 -11.38
CA VAL A 56 -18.15 18.42 -10.06
C VAL A 56 -17.10 17.30 -10.02
N PHE A 57 -17.03 16.48 -11.08
CA PHE A 57 -16.05 15.39 -11.17
C PHE A 57 -14.62 15.90 -11.38
N GLY A 58 -14.46 16.99 -12.13
CA GLY A 58 -13.19 17.71 -12.25
C GLY A 58 -12.71 18.24 -10.91
N LEU A 59 -13.57 18.94 -10.16
CA LEU A 59 -13.26 19.48 -8.83
C LEU A 59 -12.95 18.37 -7.82
N LEU A 60 -13.68 17.26 -7.86
CA LEU A 60 -13.43 16.12 -6.97
C LEU A 60 -12.08 15.46 -7.26
N THR A 61 -11.72 15.32 -8.54
CA THR A 61 -10.40 14.82 -8.96
C THR A 61 -9.28 15.73 -8.45
N ILE A 62 -9.41 17.04 -8.64
CA ILE A 62 -8.46 18.03 -8.12
C ILE A 62 -8.36 17.93 -6.59
N PHE A 63 -9.49 17.80 -5.90
CA PHE A 63 -9.52 17.69 -4.45
C PHE A 63 -8.71 16.47 -3.96
N PHE A 64 -8.92 15.30 -4.56
CA PHE A 64 -8.17 14.09 -4.20
C PHE A 64 -6.67 14.25 -4.45
N VAL A 65 -6.27 14.79 -5.60
CA VAL A 65 -4.86 15.04 -5.94
C VAL A 65 -4.21 16.02 -4.95
N LEU A 66 -4.89 17.14 -4.64
CA LEU A 66 -4.36 18.14 -3.73
C LEU A 66 -4.22 17.61 -2.30
N VAL A 67 -5.27 16.96 -1.76
CA VAL A 67 -5.26 16.42 -0.40
C VAL A 67 -4.20 15.33 -0.25
N SER A 68 -4.16 14.38 -1.19
CA SER A 68 -3.15 13.33 -1.25
C SER A 68 -1.74 13.91 -1.27
N THR A 69 -1.48 14.86 -2.18
CA THR A 69 -0.18 15.50 -2.33
C THR A 69 0.24 16.24 -1.06
N LEU A 70 -0.65 17.04 -0.45
CA LEU A 70 -0.35 17.77 0.78
C LEU A 70 0.01 16.83 1.93
N ILE A 71 -0.73 15.73 2.09
CA ILE A 71 -0.47 14.71 3.11
C ILE A 71 0.89 14.04 2.87
N ILE A 72 1.18 13.64 1.63
CA ILE A 72 2.47 13.01 1.26
C ILE A 72 3.63 13.95 1.52
N GLN A 73 3.50 15.23 1.17
CA GLN A 73 4.56 16.22 1.41
C GLN A 73 4.76 16.45 2.92
N ALA A 74 3.70 16.48 3.72
CA ALA A 74 3.79 16.60 5.17
C ALA A 74 4.57 15.43 5.80
N PHE A 75 4.25 14.19 5.39
CA PHE A 75 5.00 13.01 5.84
C PHE A 75 6.44 13.02 5.34
N SER A 76 6.66 13.23 4.05
CA SER A 76 8.00 13.25 3.45
C SER A 76 8.91 14.28 4.12
N TYR A 77 8.40 15.50 4.35
CA TYR A 77 9.15 16.56 5.03
C TYR A 77 9.47 16.19 6.49
N THR A 78 8.48 15.71 7.25
CA THR A 78 8.67 15.30 8.65
C THR A 78 9.72 14.21 8.75
N TRP A 79 9.68 13.23 7.85
CA TRP A 79 10.66 12.16 7.82
C TRP A 79 12.06 12.69 7.46
N PHE A 80 12.17 13.62 6.49
CA PHE A 80 13.46 14.25 6.17
C PHE A 80 14.03 15.06 7.33
N LYS A 81 13.18 15.75 8.07
CA LYS A 81 13.58 16.52 9.25
C LYS A 81 14.12 15.60 10.35
N ASP A 82 13.50 14.44 10.53
CA ASP A 82 13.91 13.46 11.53
C ASP A 82 15.21 12.72 11.14
N ASP A 83 15.39 12.41 9.84
CA ASP A 83 16.59 11.72 9.34
C ASP A 83 17.83 12.64 9.37
N ASN A 84 17.63 13.95 9.24
CA ASN A 84 18.69 14.96 9.22
C ASN A 84 18.81 15.76 10.53
N GLN A 85 18.41 15.17 11.68
CA GLN A 85 18.61 15.82 12.97
C GLN A 85 20.11 16.00 13.25
N GLY A 86 20.59 17.24 13.11
CA GLY A 86 22.01 17.61 13.25
C GLY A 86 22.64 18.25 12.01
N ASP A 87 21.91 18.30 10.89
CA ASP A 87 22.40 18.88 9.64
C ASP A 87 22.12 20.41 9.56
N SER A 88 22.92 21.16 8.80
CA SER A 88 22.86 22.64 8.79
C SER A 88 21.45 23.19 8.48
N PHE A 89 21.04 24.26 9.18
CA PHE A 89 19.74 24.92 9.01
C PHE A 89 19.41 25.30 7.55
N CYS A 90 20.42 25.65 6.74
CA CYS A 90 20.26 25.96 5.31
C CYS A 90 19.81 24.76 4.47
N LYS A 91 20.31 23.55 4.75
CA LYS A 91 19.86 22.32 4.06
C LYS A 91 18.39 22.04 4.37
N LEU A 92 17.99 22.19 5.63
CA LEU A 92 16.60 21.96 6.04
C LEU A 92 15.63 22.99 5.42
N LYS A 93 16.06 24.26 5.29
CA LYS A 93 15.32 25.30 4.55
C LYS A 93 15.17 24.97 3.07
N GLY A 94 16.23 24.48 2.42
CA GLY A 94 16.17 24.05 1.02
C GLY A 94 15.21 22.88 0.81
N ILE A 95 15.23 21.89 1.71
CA ILE A 95 14.29 20.76 1.67
C ILE A 95 12.85 21.23 1.90
N LEU A 96 12.62 22.14 2.87
CA LEU A 96 11.29 22.72 3.11
C LEU A 96 10.78 23.46 1.86
N PHE A 97 11.63 24.27 1.24
CA PHE A 97 11.30 24.97 -0.01
C PHE A 97 10.87 23.99 -1.11
N LEU A 98 11.63 22.91 -1.33
CA LEU A 98 11.26 21.88 -2.31
C LEU A 98 9.92 21.20 -1.99
N HIS A 99 9.58 21.00 -0.72
CA HIS A 99 8.28 20.41 -0.34
C HIS A 99 7.12 21.40 -0.53
N ILE A 100 7.35 22.70 -0.31
CA ILE A 100 6.37 23.77 -0.60
C ILE A 100 6.04 23.83 -2.09
N PHE A 101 7.06 23.67 -2.95
CA PHE A 101 6.88 23.60 -4.41
C PHE A 101 6.41 22.23 -4.91
N LEU A 102 6.03 21.31 -4.02
CA LEU A 102 5.58 19.95 -4.33
C LEU A 102 6.66 19.04 -5.00
N LEU A 103 7.92 19.45 -4.99
CA LEU A 103 9.06 18.66 -5.50
C LEU A 103 9.60 17.66 -4.46
N GLY A 104 9.08 17.60 -3.24
CA GLY A 104 9.58 16.71 -2.19
C GLY A 104 9.54 15.22 -2.55
N ALA A 105 8.50 14.78 -3.26
CA ALA A 105 8.40 13.41 -3.78
C ALA A 105 9.53 13.09 -4.77
N PHE A 106 9.87 14.03 -5.67
CA PHE A 106 10.97 13.85 -6.62
C PHE A 106 12.31 13.66 -5.90
N VAL A 107 12.57 14.44 -4.85
CA VAL A 107 13.78 14.29 -4.03
C VAL A 107 13.87 12.90 -3.39
N ARG A 108 12.75 12.36 -2.89
CA ARG A 108 12.69 10.97 -2.36
C ARG A 108 13.07 9.95 -3.42
N TYR A 109 12.51 10.05 -4.63
CA TYR A 109 12.89 9.17 -5.74
C TYR A 109 14.37 9.24 -6.07
N MET A 110 14.94 10.45 -6.15
CA MET A 110 16.36 10.65 -6.40
C MET A 110 17.24 10.02 -5.31
N HIS A 111 16.83 10.09 -4.03
CA HIS A 111 17.55 9.42 -2.95
C HIS A 111 17.50 7.89 -3.05
N VAL A 112 16.34 7.30 -3.32
CA VAL A 112 16.24 5.83 -3.48
C VAL A 112 17.06 5.35 -4.68
N ILE A 113 17.04 6.07 -5.79
CA ILE A 113 17.87 5.75 -6.97
C ILE A 113 19.36 5.87 -6.61
N LYS A 114 19.78 6.93 -5.91
CA LYS A 114 21.17 7.13 -5.49
C LYS A 114 21.67 6.01 -4.58
N TYR A 115 20.92 5.66 -3.53
CA TYR A 115 21.29 4.58 -2.62
C TYR A 115 21.21 3.21 -3.30
N GLY A 116 20.19 2.99 -4.13
CA GLY A 116 20.04 1.77 -4.93
C GLY A 116 21.20 1.55 -5.90
N PHE A 117 21.70 2.63 -6.52
CA PHE A 117 22.88 2.60 -7.39
C PHE A 117 24.15 2.25 -6.61
N GLN A 118 24.37 2.88 -5.45
CA GLN A 118 25.52 2.59 -4.57
C GLN A 118 25.55 1.12 -4.11
N VAL A 119 24.39 0.53 -3.82
CA VAL A 119 24.34 -0.89 -3.41
C VAL A 119 24.50 -1.84 -4.61
N SER A 120 24.02 -1.45 -5.80
CA SER A 120 23.96 -2.35 -6.96
C SER A 120 25.23 -2.32 -7.82
N TYR A 121 25.91 -1.18 -7.91
CA TYR A 121 26.98 -0.94 -8.89
C TYR A 121 28.32 -0.45 -8.30
N ASP A 122 28.35 0.14 -7.10
CA ASP A 122 29.59 0.62 -6.48
C ASP A 122 30.26 -0.51 -5.67
N PRO A 123 31.45 -1.02 -6.07
CA PRO A 123 32.09 -2.16 -5.41
C PRO A 123 32.48 -1.90 -3.95
N GLN A 124 32.80 -0.65 -3.59
CA GLN A 124 33.22 -0.29 -2.23
C GLN A 124 32.01 -0.19 -1.30
N LYS A 125 30.90 0.37 -1.79
CA LYS A 125 29.67 0.56 -0.98
C LYS A 125 28.74 -0.66 -0.99
N LYS A 126 28.89 -1.56 -1.95
CA LYS A 126 28.11 -2.81 -2.09
C LYS A 126 28.20 -3.74 -0.89
N ASN A 127 29.30 -3.75 -0.15
CA ASN A 127 29.48 -4.63 1.03
C ASN A 127 29.21 -3.93 2.37
N CYS A 128 28.96 -2.62 2.37
CA CYS A 128 28.67 -1.88 3.59
C CYS A 128 27.23 -2.17 4.07
N ALA A 129 27.09 -2.78 5.25
CA ALA A 129 25.81 -3.09 5.87
C ALA A 129 24.96 -1.82 6.10
N GLU A 130 25.60 -0.71 6.45
CA GLU A 130 24.93 0.57 6.68
C GLU A 130 24.30 1.13 5.39
N THR A 131 25.02 1.10 4.26
CA THR A 131 24.50 1.57 2.98
C THR A 131 23.31 0.71 2.51
N LYS A 132 23.38 -0.61 2.72
CA LYS A 132 22.25 -1.52 2.42
C LYS A 132 21.03 -1.20 3.26
N LYS A 133 21.21 -1.01 4.57
CA LYS A 133 20.13 -0.64 5.49
C LYS A 133 19.49 0.69 5.06
N ARG A 134 20.28 1.73 4.81
CA ARG A 134 19.80 3.03 4.31
C ARG A 134 19.02 2.92 2.98
N ALA A 135 19.47 2.07 2.05
CA ALA A 135 18.76 1.86 0.79
C ALA A 135 17.39 1.18 0.99
N VAL A 136 17.31 0.19 1.88
CA VAL A 136 16.06 -0.52 2.21
C VAL A 136 15.09 0.37 2.98
N ASP A 137 15.59 1.16 3.93
CA ASP A 137 14.78 2.13 4.67
C ASP A 137 14.22 3.20 3.73
N ALA A 138 15.06 3.79 2.86
CA ALA A 138 14.61 4.78 1.88
C ALA A 138 13.59 4.21 0.89
N MET A 139 13.77 2.96 0.43
CA MET A 139 12.79 2.26 -0.41
C MET A 139 11.48 2.05 0.33
N THR A 140 11.53 1.67 1.61
CA THR A 140 10.33 1.43 2.42
C THR A 140 9.53 2.70 2.65
N ASP A 141 10.20 3.81 2.98
CA ASP A 141 9.57 5.12 3.07
C ASP A 141 8.88 5.50 1.76
N LEU A 142 9.57 5.34 0.62
CA LEU A 142 9.01 5.65 -0.69
C LEU A 142 7.80 4.77 -1.02
N SER A 143 7.88 3.45 -0.79
CA SER A 143 6.75 2.53 -0.98
C SER A 143 5.56 2.88 -0.07
N MET A 144 5.81 3.38 1.14
CA MET A 144 4.77 3.83 2.06
C MET A 144 4.07 5.10 1.56
N LEU A 145 4.81 6.11 1.11
CA LEU A 145 4.22 7.33 0.52
C LEU A 145 3.42 7.01 -0.75
N LYS A 146 3.92 6.11 -1.59
CA LYS A 146 3.17 5.60 -2.77
C LYS A 146 1.87 4.93 -2.36
N CYS A 147 1.88 4.11 -1.31
CA CYS A 147 0.68 3.46 -0.78
C CYS A 147 -0.33 4.50 -0.28
N PHE A 148 0.12 5.55 0.41
CA PHE A 148 -0.75 6.66 0.82
C PHE A 148 -1.38 7.36 -0.39
N LYS A 149 -0.56 7.73 -1.39
CA LYS A 149 -1.05 8.32 -2.65
C LYS A 149 -2.15 7.45 -3.27
N THR A 150 -1.85 6.17 -3.40
CA THR A 150 -2.72 5.19 -4.05
C THR A 150 -4.13 5.17 -3.44
N TYR A 151 -4.25 5.25 -2.11
CA TYR A 151 -5.53 5.15 -1.42
C TYR A 151 -6.22 6.49 -1.13
N LEU A 152 -5.45 7.58 -1.06
CA LEU A 152 -6.00 8.93 -0.92
C LEU A 152 -6.46 9.53 -2.25
N GLU A 153 -5.91 9.05 -3.38
CA GLU A 153 -6.10 9.62 -4.71
C GLU A 153 -6.60 8.57 -5.71
N ASN A 154 -5.78 7.58 -6.07
CA ASN A 154 -6.08 6.66 -7.18
C ASN A 154 -7.33 5.80 -6.91
N ALA A 155 -7.55 5.34 -5.68
CA ALA A 155 -8.71 4.51 -5.35
C ALA A 155 -10.05 5.27 -5.39
N PRO A 156 -10.18 6.47 -4.78
CA PRO A 156 -11.36 7.33 -4.97
C PRO A 156 -11.58 7.75 -6.43
N GLN A 157 -10.52 8.08 -7.18
CA GLN A 157 -10.61 8.40 -8.60
C GLN A 157 -11.09 7.19 -9.42
N LEU A 158 -10.65 5.97 -9.09
CA LEU A 158 -11.13 4.75 -9.74
C LEU A 158 -12.63 4.51 -9.49
N ILE A 159 -13.12 4.76 -8.27
CA ILE A 159 -14.57 4.72 -7.96
C ILE A 159 -15.31 5.72 -8.84
N LEU A 160 -14.80 6.95 -8.94
CA LEU A 160 -15.40 8.00 -9.77
C LEU A 160 -15.43 7.61 -11.25
N GLN A 161 -14.33 7.04 -11.77
CA GLN A 161 -14.22 6.59 -13.15
C GLN A 161 -15.23 5.48 -13.47
N ILE A 162 -15.40 4.49 -12.58
CA ILE A 162 -16.37 3.41 -12.77
C ILE A 162 -17.80 3.93 -12.64
N TYR A 163 -18.06 4.86 -11.71
CA TYR A 163 -19.37 5.50 -11.57
C TYR A 163 -19.80 6.23 -12.85
N ILE A 164 -18.93 7.07 -13.40
CA ILE A 164 -19.18 7.78 -14.67
C ILE A 164 -19.39 6.79 -15.81
N LEU A 165 -18.61 5.69 -15.82
CA LEU A 165 -18.76 4.65 -16.84
C LEU A 165 -20.11 3.96 -16.77
N MET A 166 -20.65 3.74 -15.57
CA MET A 166 -21.98 3.14 -15.39
C MET A 166 -23.12 4.06 -15.81
N GLU A 167 -22.91 5.38 -15.76
CA GLU A 167 -23.88 6.38 -16.23
C GLU A 167 -23.90 6.49 -17.77
N HIS A 168 -22.80 6.12 -18.44
CA HIS A 168 -22.68 6.18 -19.90
C HIS A 168 -22.97 4.82 -20.56
N GLU A 169 -23.93 4.78 -21.49
CA GLU A 169 -24.35 3.52 -22.15
C GLU A 169 -23.30 2.88 -23.08
N ARG A 170 -22.25 3.61 -23.48
CA ARG A 170 -21.22 3.13 -24.41
C ARG A 170 -19.87 3.02 -23.72
N ILE A 171 -19.39 1.79 -23.61
CA ILE A 171 -18.07 1.51 -23.06
C ILE A 171 -17.07 1.28 -24.19
N THR A 172 -16.00 2.06 -24.21
CA THR A 172 -14.88 1.87 -25.13
C THR A 172 -13.86 0.87 -24.54
N ILE A 173 -13.16 0.13 -25.40
CA ILE A 173 -12.10 -0.80 -24.98
C ILE A 173 -11.02 -0.09 -24.15
N PHE A 174 -10.71 1.16 -24.49
CA PHE A 174 -9.74 1.99 -23.75
C PHE A 174 -10.18 2.29 -22.31
N GLN A 175 -11.48 2.49 -22.05
CA GLN A 175 -11.98 2.70 -20.68
C GLN A 175 -11.87 1.44 -19.83
N TYR A 176 -12.21 0.26 -20.38
CA TYR A 176 -12.00 -1.01 -19.69
C TYR A 176 -10.52 -1.26 -19.38
N ALA A 177 -9.65 -1.03 -20.37
CA ALA A 177 -8.21 -1.17 -20.17
C ALA A 177 -7.70 -0.22 -19.07
N SER A 178 -8.19 1.02 -19.04
CA SER A 178 -7.83 2.00 -18.01
C SER A 178 -8.25 1.56 -16.60
N ILE A 179 -9.46 1.01 -16.43
CA ILE A 179 -9.91 0.46 -15.14
C ILE A 179 -9.03 -0.71 -14.70
N LEU A 180 -8.73 -1.64 -15.62
CA LEU A 180 -7.89 -2.81 -15.32
C LEU A 180 -6.47 -2.40 -14.92
N VAL A 181 -5.88 -1.44 -15.63
CA VAL A 181 -4.57 -0.87 -15.30
C VAL A 181 -4.61 -0.20 -13.92
N SER A 182 -5.66 0.56 -13.61
CA SER A 182 -5.81 1.26 -12.34
C SER A 182 -5.93 0.29 -11.15
N VAL A 183 -6.79 -0.72 -11.25
CA VAL A 183 -6.92 -1.79 -10.23
C VAL A 183 -5.59 -2.51 -10.03
N THR A 184 -4.90 -2.83 -11.12
CA THR A 184 -3.61 -3.52 -11.09
C THR A 184 -2.53 -2.66 -10.41
N SER A 185 -2.50 -1.37 -10.72
CA SER A 185 -1.59 -0.40 -10.11
C SER A 185 -1.82 -0.30 -8.60
N ILE A 186 -3.08 -0.20 -8.16
CA ILE A 186 -3.44 -0.14 -6.73
C ILE A 186 -3.03 -1.43 -6.00
N ALA A 187 -3.33 -2.60 -6.59
CA ALA A 187 -2.93 -3.89 -6.02
C ALA A 187 -1.40 -4.00 -5.91
N TRP A 188 -0.68 -3.63 -6.97
CA TRP A 188 0.78 -3.66 -7.02
C TRP A 188 1.42 -2.74 -5.96
N SER A 189 0.96 -1.50 -5.84
CA SER A 189 1.41 -0.52 -4.84
C SER A 189 1.27 -1.07 -3.41
N THR A 190 0.16 -1.77 -3.14
CA THR A 190 -0.07 -2.41 -1.83
C THR A 190 0.92 -3.54 -1.56
N VAL A 191 1.21 -4.37 -2.55
CA VAL A 191 2.16 -5.47 -2.41
C VAL A 191 3.58 -4.94 -2.26
N ASP A 192 3.96 -3.95 -3.06
CA ASP A 192 5.27 -3.28 -2.98
C ASP A 192 5.53 -2.73 -1.57
N TYR A 193 4.55 -2.03 -0.99
CA TYR A 193 4.61 -1.60 0.41
C TYR A 193 4.82 -2.75 1.40
N GLN A 194 4.02 -3.82 1.29
CA GLN A 194 4.11 -4.96 2.22
C GLN A 194 5.44 -5.71 2.09
N MET A 195 5.98 -5.82 0.87
CA MET A 195 7.28 -6.40 0.62
C MET A 195 8.41 -5.53 1.19
N SER A 196 8.36 -4.22 0.97
CA SER A 196 9.36 -3.27 1.48
C SER A 196 9.34 -3.20 3.01
N LEU A 197 8.16 -3.09 3.62
CA LEU A 197 7.99 -3.10 5.08
C LEU A 197 8.53 -4.39 5.72
N ARG A 198 8.27 -5.56 5.14
CA ARG A 198 8.83 -6.80 5.69
C ARG A 198 10.34 -6.89 5.56
N LYS A 199 10.90 -6.30 4.50
CA LYS A 199 12.35 -6.25 4.32
C LYS A 199 13.01 -5.29 5.32
N SER A 200 12.32 -4.25 5.78
CA SER A 200 12.85 -3.27 6.74
C SER A 200 12.81 -3.74 8.21
N LEU A 201 11.88 -4.63 8.56
CA LEU A 201 11.72 -5.11 9.94
C LEU A 201 12.80 -6.13 10.34
N PRO A 202 13.52 -5.93 11.47
CA PRO A 202 14.52 -6.87 11.95
C PRO A 202 13.87 -8.21 12.33
N GLY A 203 14.54 -9.32 11.98
CA GLY A 203 14.07 -10.67 12.30
C GLY A 203 12.87 -11.18 11.47
N LYS A 204 12.37 -10.40 10.50
CA LYS A 204 11.32 -10.86 9.58
C LYS A 204 11.88 -11.27 8.23
N LYS A 205 11.43 -12.43 7.75
CA LYS A 205 11.76 -12.88 6.40
C LYS A 205 10.99 -12.04 5.37
N GLY A 206 11.74 -11.38 4.48
CA GLY A 206 11.17 -10.72 3.31
C GLY A 206 10.38 -11.69 2.43
N ILE A 207 9.34 -11.19 1.76
CA ILE A 207 8.61 -11.99 0.78
C ILE A 207 9.52 -12.19 -0.44
N SER A 208 9.69 -13.45 -0.86
CA SER A 208 10.50 -13.77 -2.03
C SER A 208 9.78 -13.36 -3.32
N VAL A 209 10.55 -12.83 -4.28
CA VAL A 209 10.09 -12.58 -5.65
C VAL A 209 9.75 -13.94 -6.29
N GLY A 210 8.59 -14.04 -6.96
CA GLY A 210 8.09 -15.28 -7.56
C GLY A 210 6.67 -15.63 -7.10
N ALA A 211 6.36 -16.92 -6.94
CA ALA A 211 5.01 -17.39 -6.62
C ALA A 211 4.35 -16.72 -5.39
N PRO A 212 5.05 -16.47 -4.25
CA PRO A 212 4.45 -15.77 -3.11
C PRO A 212 4.01 -14.35 -3.43
N MET A 213 4.78 -13.64 -4.25
CA MET A 213 4.48 -12.27 -4.68
C MET A 213 3.25 -12.27 -5.58
N PHE A 214 3.21 -13.13 -6.60
CA PHE A 214 2.06 -13.23 -7.50
C PHE A 214 0.78 -13.64 -6.76
N SER A 215 0.86 -14.62 -5.86
CA SER A 215 -0.29 -15.01 -5.02
C SER A 215 -0.79 -13.85 -4.17
N TYR A 216 0.10 -13.02 -3.61
CA TYR A 216 -0.31 -11.83 -2.87
C TYR A 216 -1.00 -10.79 -3.77
N VAL A 217 -0.44 -10.53 -4.96
CA VAL A 217 -1.02 -9.60 -5.94
C VAL A 217 -2.41 -10.07 -6.35
N PHE A 218 -2.58 -11.35 -6.69
CA PHE A 218 -3.89 -11.91 -7.07
C PHE A 218 -4.92 -11.75 -5.95
N TYR A 219 -4.55 -12.10 -4.71
CA TYR A 219 -5.43 -11.90 -3.55
C TYR A 219 -5.88 -10.44 -3.43
N LYS A 220 -4.96 -9.48 -3.52
CA LYS A 220 -5.31 -8.05 -3.42
C LYS A 220 -6.13 -7.58 -4.61
N TRP A 221 -5.80 -8.03 -5.82
CA TRP A 221 -6.52 -7.68 -7.04
C TRP A 221 -7.99 -8.08 -6.95
N PHE A 222 -8.29 -9.34 -6.63
CA PHE A 222 -9.66 -9.84 -6.53
C PHE A 222 -10.47 -9.23 -5.38
N THR A 223 -9.86 -9.08 -4.19
CA THR A 223 -10.55 -8.48 -3.02
C THR A 223 -10.77 -6.97 -3.15
N LEU A 224 -9.94 -6.29 -3.94
CA LEU A 224 -10.10 -4.87 -4.25
C LEU A 224 -11.17 -4.66 -5.33
N THR A 225 -11.12 -5.42 -6.42
CA THR A 225 -12.10 -5.33 -7.53
C THR A 225 -13.52 -5.56 -7.03
N SER A 226 -13.75 -6.67 -6.30
CA SER A 226 -15.08 -6.99 -5.74
C SER A 226 -15.64 -5.85 -4.89
N TRP A 227 -14.79 -5.24 -4.06
CA TRP A 227 -15.19 -4.15 -3.19
C TRP A 227 -15.46 -2.84 -3.91
N ILE A 228 -14.57 -2.42 -4.82
CA ILE A 228 -14.72 -1.17 -5.56
C ILE A 228 -16.02 -1.20 -6.36
N VAL A 229 -16.28 -2.30 -7.08
CA VAL A 229 -17.53 -2.45 -7.86
C VAL A 229 -18.75 -2.42 -6.93
N SER A 230 -18.70 -3.08 -5.78
CA SER A 230 -19.81 -3.06 -4.81
C SER A 230 -20.06 -1.67 -4.24
N ILE A 231 -18.99 -0.94 -3.89
CA ILE A 231 -19.10 0.45 -3.45
C ILE A 231 -19.72 1.33 -4.53
N VAL A 232 -19.34 1.16 -5.80
CA VAL A 232 -19.92 1.93 -6.91
C VAL A 232 -21.40 1.59 -7.08
N PHE A 233 -21.80 0.32 -6.90
CA PHE A 233 -23.22 -0.04 -6.88
C PHE A 233 -23.99 0.65 -5.76
N LEU A 234 -23.41 0.73 -4.57
CA LEU A 234 -24.02 1.46 -3.46
C LEU A 234 -24.16 2.96 -3.77
N LEU A 235 -23.11 3.56 -4.33
CA LEU A 235 -23.10 4.96 -4.75
C LEU A 235 -24.20 5.25 -5.79
N ASN A 236 -24.38 4.34 -6.76
CA ASN A 236 -25.44 4.44 -7.76
C ASN A 236 -26.85 4.23 -7.16
N CYS A 237 -26.98 3.45 -6.10
CA CYS A 237 -28.24 3.25 -5.40
C CYS A 237 -28.63 4.46 -4.54
N SER A 238 -27.70 4.95 -3.73
CA SER A 238 -27.91 6.10 -2.85
C SER A 238 -26.59 6.70 -2.40
N VAL A 239 -26.36 7.96 -2.76
CA VAL A 239 -25.20 8.74 -2.31
C VAL A 239 -25.14 8.81 -0.78
N ASN A 240 -26.28 8.98 -0.10
CA ASN A 240 -26.33 9.07 1.36
C ASN A 240 -25.87 7.78 2.04
N LEU A 241 -26.28 6.62 1.52
CA LEU A 241 -25.85 5.32 2.06
C LEU A 241 -24.38 5.06 1.80
N PHE A 242 -23.90 5.43 0.61
CA PHE A 242 -22.48 5.37 0.28
C PHE A 242 -21.64 6.24 1.23
N THR A 243 -22.01 7.51 1.39
CA THR A 243 -21.31 8.44 2.29
C THR A 243 -21.35 7.93 3.73
N GLY A 244 -22.51 7.49 4.20
CA GLY A 244 -22.68 6.91 5.54
C GLY A 244 -21.75 5.70 5.76
N LEU A 245 -21.70 4.76 4.82
CA LEU A 245 -20.84 3.58 4.91
C LEU A 245 -19.35 3.96 4.95
N VAL A 246 -18.90 4.84 4.04
CA VAL A 246 -17.49 5.28 3.98
C VAL A 246 -17.08 5.98 5.27
N VAL A 247 -17.94 6.85 5.82
CA VAL A 247 -17.69 7.53 7.10
C VAL A 247 -17.62 6.54 8.25
N VAL A 248 -18.59 5.62 8.35
CA VAL A 248 -18.61 4.61 9.44
C VAL A 248 -17.37 3.71 9.38
N LEU A 249 -17.00 3.21 8.20
CA LEU A 249 -15.80 2.38 8.04
C LEU A 249 -14.52 3.17 8.30
N GLY A 250 -14.43 4.42 7.83
CA GLY A 250 -13.27 5.28 8.05
C GLY A 250 -13.06 5.61 9.52
N LEU A 251 -14.13 5.96 10.25
CA LEU A 251 -14.09 6.19 11.69
C LEU A 251 -13.75 4.91 12.45
N SER A 252 -14.35 3.77 12.07
CA SER A 252 -14.04 2.48 12.67
C SER A 252 -12.55 2.12 12.50
N GLY A 253 -12.00 2.36 11.31
CA GLY A 253 -10.57 2.18 11.03
C GLY A 253 -9.68 3.13 11.82
N PHE A 254 -10.09 4.39 11.98
CA PHE A 254 -9.39 5.38 12.80
C PHE A 254 -9.36 4.98 14.28
N PHE A 255 -10.50 4.58 14.85
CA PHE A 255 -10.58 4.09 16.22
C PHE A 255 -9.76 2.83 16.44
N TRP A 256 -9.76 1.91 15.46
CA TRP A 256 -8.88 0.75 15.47
C TRP A 256 -7.41 1.16 15.51
N ALA A 257 -6.98 2.09 14.66
CA ALA A 257 -5.61 2.60 14.65
C ALA A 257 -5.23 3.29 15.97
N CYS A 258 -6.17 3.98 16.62
CA CYS A 258 -5.97 4.54 17.96
C CYS A 258 -5.81 3.47 19.03
N LYS A 259 -6.63 2.40 18.98
CA LYS A 259 -6.59 1.28 19.92
C LYS A 259 -5.29 0.48 19.82
N GLU A 260 -4.76 0.32 18.61
CA GLU A 260 -3.49 -0.38 18.38
C GLU A 260 -2.25 0.38 18.90
N GLN A 261 -2.45 1.64 19.32
CA GLN A 261 -1.42 2.53 19.89
C GLN A 261 -0.17 2.62 19.00
N THR A 262 -0.35 3.14 17.79
CA THR A 262 0.76 3.36 16.85
C THR A 262 1.72 4.42 17.36
N ASN A 263 3.02 4.16 17.21
CA ASN A 263 4.13 5.07 17.52
C ASN A 263 5.01 5.27 16.27
N PHE A 264 4.40 5.77 15.18
CA PHE A 264 5.10 5.91 13.90
C PHE A 264 5.79 7.28 13.77
N CYS A 265 5.16 8.36 14.22
CA CYS A 265 5.68 9.72 14.17
C CYS A 265 6.11 10.20 15.55
N ARG A 266 7.16 11.02 15.61
CA ARG A 266 7.65 11.62 16.87
C ARG A 266 6.71 12.68 17.45
N THR A 267 5.94 13.36 16.60
CA THR A 267 5.02 14.43 17.01
C THR A 267 3.58 13.92 17.02
N GLN A 268 2.84 14.23 18.10
CA GLN A 268 1.44 13.82 18.28
C GLN A 268 0.52 14.22 17.11
N ARG A 269 0.72 15.42 16.53
CA ARG A 269 -0.06 15.88 15.36
C ARG A 269 0.16 15.01 14.12
N MET A 270 1.40 14.59 13.88
CA MET A 270 1.74 13.73 12.75
C MET A 270 1.27 12.29 12.97
N GLU A 271 1.27 11.82 14.22
CA GLU A 271 0.71 10.53 14.58
C GLU A 271 -0.81 10.49 14.39
N PHE A 272 -1.52 11.56 14.76
CA PHE A 272 -2.94 11.70 14.48
C PHE A 272 -3.24 11.69 12.98
N LEU A 273 -2.45 12.41 12.18
CA LEU A 273 -2.55 12.39 10.72
C LEU A 273 -2.32 10.98 10.16
N TYR A 274 -1.32 10.25 10.68
CA TYR A 274 -1.03 8.87 10.29
C TYR A 274 -2.21 7.95 10.57
N ARG A 275 -2.78 8.00 11.78
CA ARG A 275 -3.97 7.21 12.14
C ARG A 275 -5.18 7.56 11.27
N THR A 276 -5.33 8.82 10.88
CA THR A 276 -6.39 9.27 9.96
C THR A 276 -6.21 8.65 8.57
N VAL A 277 -5.00 8.71 8.01
CA VAL A 277 -4.69 8.10 6.70
C VAL A 277 -4.89 6.58 6.74
N VAL A 278 -4.46 5.93 7.82
CA VAL A 278 -4.69 4.50 8.04
C VAL A 278 -6.19 4.18 8.06
N GLY A 279 -7.00 4.99 8.75
CA GLY A 279 -8.46 4.84 8.75
C GLY A 279 -9.06 4.89 7.35
N ILE A 280 -8.59 5.82 6.50
CA ILE A 280 -9.00 5.92 5.10
C ILE A 280 -8.57 4.67 4.31
N ILE A 281 -7.31 4.22 4.46
CA ILE A 281 -6.82 3.02 3.77
C ILE A 281 -7.64 1.79 4.15
N LEU A 282 -8.02 1.65 5.42
CA LEU A 282 -8.83 0.53 5.92
C LEU A 282 -10.24 0.48 5.33
N VAL A 283 -10.77 1.57 4.77
CA VAL A 283 -12.00 1.51 3.96
C VAL A 283 -11.78 0.64 2.72
N PHE A 284 -10.60 0.72 2.11
CA PHE A 284 -10.29 0.07 0.84
C PHE A 284 -9.63 -1.29 1.00
N THR A 285 -8.64 -1.43 1.88
CA THR A 285 -7.86 -2.67 2.02
C THR A 285 -7.38 -2.88 3.44
N PHE A 286 -7.17 -4.15 3.82
CA PHE A 286 -6.45 -4.44 5.05
C PHE A 286 -5.02 -3.90 4.97
N PHE A 287 -4.69 -2.99 5.89
CA PHE A 287 -3.38 -2.38 6.05
C PHE A 287 -2.77 -2.82 7.38
N ASN A 288 -1.54 -3.34 7.36
CA ASN A 288 -0.88 -3.84 8.57
C ASN A 288 -0.21 -2.69 9.33
N ILE A 289 -0.82 -2.30 10.45
CA ILE A 289 -0.47 -1.12 11.24
C ILE A 289 0.69 -1.33 12.21
N LYS A 290 0.95 -2.56 12.67
CA LYS A 290 1.94 -2.84 13.74
C LYS A 290 3.03 -3.81 13.32
N GLY A 291 2.97 -4.29 12.07
CA GLY A 291 3.93 -5.25 11.54
C GLY A 291 3.88 -6.64 12.20
N SER A 292 3.24 -6.85 13.35
CA SER A 292 3.21 -8.09 14.17
C SER A 292 1.90 -8.88 14.01
N ARG A 293 1.71 -9.97 14.80
CA ARG A 293 0.70 -11.06 14.61
C ARG A 293 -0.60 -10.60 13.93
N THR A 294 -0.72 -10.88 12.62
CA THR A 294 -1.81 -10.33 11.79
C THR A 294 -3.01 -11.24 11.60
N LEU A 295 -2.97 -12.51 12.02
CA LEU A 295 -4.00 -13.48 11.65
C LEU A 295 -5.39 -13.08 12.15
N VAL A 296 -5.55 -12.76 13.44
CA VAL A 296 -6.85 -12.39 14.01
C VAL A 296 -7.39 -11.08 13.41
N PRO A 297 -6.63 -9.97 13.35
CA PRO A 297 -7.09 -8.75 12.69
C PRO A 297 -7.47 -8.95 11.22
N ILE A 298 -6.72 -9.77 10.47
CA ILE A 298 -7.01 -10.08 9.07
C ILE A 298 -8.33 -10.84 8.95
N THR A 299 -8.54 -11.86 9.77
CA THR A 299 -9.77 -12.65 9.74
C THR A 299 -10.97 -11.77 10.05
N ILE A 300 -10.93 -10.97 11.13
CA ILE A 300 -12.02 -10.06 11.49
C ILE A 300 -12.31 -9.09 10.34
N TYR A 301 -11.26 -8.48 9.78
CA TYR A 301 -11.40 -7.54 8.66
C TYR A 301 -12.08 -8.18 7.46
N TYR A 302 -11.65 -9.37 7.02
CA TYR A 302 -12.20 -10.02 5.83
C TYR A 302 -13.59 -10.61 6.05
N VAL A 303 -13.94 -11.00 7.28
CA VAL A 303 -15.31 -11.36 7.65
C VAL A 303 -16.24 -10.14 7.55
N VAL A 304 -15.89 -9.03 8.20
CA VAL A 304 -16.67 -7.78 8.13
C VAL A 304 -16.78 -7.30 6.68
N ARG A 305 -15.70 -7.38 5.92
CA ARG A 305 -15.65 -7.01 4.50
C ARG A 305 -16.58 -7.86 3.65
N THR A 306 -16.63 -9.17 3.88
CA THR A 306 -17.50 -10.11 3.16
C THR A 306 -18.97 -9.82 3.47
N LEU A 307 -19.30 -9.61 4.75
CA LEU A 307 -20.65 -9.24 5.20
C LEU A 307 -21.10 -7.88 4.64
N ALA A 308 -20.21 -6.88 4.63
CA ALA A 308 -20.52 -5.58 4.04
C ALA A 308 -20.76 -5.70 2.53
N THR A 309 -19.94 -6.48 1.82
CA THR A 309 -20.08 -6.70 0.37
C THR A 309 -21.40 -7.40 0.04
N SER A 310 -21.75 -8.48 0.75
CA SER A 310 -23.02 -9.17 0.56
C SER A 310 -24.23 -8.31 0.94
N GLY A 311 -24.13 -7.54 2.04
CA GLY A 311 -25.16 -6.60 2.47
C GLY A 311 -25.41 -5.50 1.45
N ILE A 312 -24.36 -4.94 0.83
CA ILE A 312 -24.48 -3.96 -0.25
C ILE A 312 -25.20 -4.57 -1.45
N LEU A 313 -24.78 -5.75 -1.92
CA LEU A 313 -25.43 -6.41 -3.06
C LEU A 313 -26.91 -6.67 -2.77
N ALA A 314 -27.24 -7.25 -1.61
CA ALA A 314 -28.62 -7.51 -1.20
C ALA A 314 -29.46 -6.23 -1.14
N LEU A 315 -28.89 -5.15 -0.60
CA LEU A 315 -29.55 -3.84 -0.52
C LEU A 315 -29.78 -3.24 -1.91
N CYS A 316 -28.80 -3.35 -2.82
CA CYS A 316 -28.94 -2.91 -4.20
C CYS A 316 -30.03 -3.70 -4.96
N PHE A 317 -30.14 -5.01 -4.71
CA PHE A 317 -31.24 -5.83 -5.23
C PHE A 317 -32.60 -5.41 -4.67
N TYR A 318 -32.67 -4.96 -3.42
CA TYR A 318 -33.92 -4.55 -2.76
C TYR A 318 -34.38 -3.13 -3.14
N LEU A 319 -33.47 -2.16 -3.18
CA LEU A 319 -33.80 -0.72 -3.28
C LEU A 319 -34.14 -0.23 -4.71
N ARG A 320 -33.94 -1.03 -5.75
CA ARG A 320 -34.15 -0.58 -7.14
C ARG A 320 -34.84 -1.65 -7.98
N PRO A 321 -36.05 -1.42 -8.49
CA PRO A 321 -36.60 -2.15 -9.64
C PRO A 321 -36.33 -1.48 -11.00
N ILE A 322 -35.75 -0.27 -11.06
CA ILE A 322 -35.65 0.54 -12.30
C ILE A 322 -34.37 0.27 -13.13
N PHE A 323 -33.30 -0.28 -12.53
CA PHE A 323 -32.09 -0.74 -13.25
C PHE A 323 -32.03 -2.28 -13.39
N ILE A 324 -33.04 -2.99 -12.87
CA ILE A 324 -33.07 -4.46 -12.81
C ILE A 324 -33.26 -5.13 -14.18
N ASN A 325 -33.55 -4.36 -15.24
CA ASN A 325 -33.79 -4.93 -16.57
C ASN A 325 -32.54 -5.01 -17.47
N THR A 326 -31.34 -4.99 -16.90
CA THR A 326 -30.12 -5.11 -17.70
C THR A 326 -29.29 -6.29 -17.21
N LEU A 327 -29.23 -7.33 -18.03
CA LEU A 327 -28.35 -8.50 -17.91
C LEU A 327 -26.93 -8.14 -17.42
N VAL A 328 -26.44 -6.94 -17.75
CA VAL A 328 -25.18 -6.36 -17.25
C VAL A 328 -25.09 -6.27 -15.71
N PHE A 329 -26.12 -5.80 -15.01
CA PHE A 329 -26.09 -5.69 -13.53
C PHE A 329 -26.00 -7.07 -12.87
N VAL A 330 -26.72 -8.06 -13.41
CA VAL A 330 -26.66 -9.45 -12.93
C VAL A 330 -25.29 -10.05 -13.21
N ILE A 331 -24.74 -9.87 -14.42
CA ILE A 331 -23.38 -10.32 -14.77
C ILE A 331 -22.34 -9.70 -13.83
N LEU A 332 -22.39 -8.39 -13.60
CA LEU A 332 -21.44 -7.72 -12.72
C LEU A 332 -21.60 -8.14 -11.25
N SER A 333 -22.83 -8.37 -10.77
CA SER A 333 -23.07 -8.90 -9.42
C SER A 333 -22.51 -10.31 -9.26
N ILE A 334 -22.71 -11.19 -10.25
CA ILE A 334 -22.09 -12.53 -10.28
C ILE A 334 -20.57 -12.40 -10.30
N ALA A 335 -20.02 -11.50 -11.14
CA ALA A 335 -18.59 -11.25 -11.22
C ALA A 335 -18.01 -10.75 -9.89
N VAL A 336 -18.74 -9.92 -9.13
CA VAL A 336 -18.35 -9.47 -7.78
C VAL A 336 -18.28 -10.64 -6.82
N VAL A 337 -19.29 -11.52 -6.80
CA VAL A 337 -19.30 -12.70 -5.92
C VAL A 337 -18.17 -13.65 -6.27
N VAL A 338 -17.96 -13.92 -7.56
CA VAL A 338 -16.86 -14.77 -8.06
C VAL A 338 -15.51 -14.15 -7.69
N ALA A 339 -15.31 -12.85 -7.92
CA ALA A 339 -14.09 -12.15 -7.57
C ALA A 339 -13.83 -12.17 -6.06
N LEU A 340 -14.86 -11.97 -5.22
CA LEU A 340 -14.72 -12.08 -3.77
C LEU A 340 -14.31 -13.50 -3.35
N GLY A 341 -14.97 -14.53 -3.89
CA GLY A 341 -14.64 -15.93 -3.64
C GLY A 341 -13.20 -16.27 -4.03
N LEU A 342 -12.79 -15.90 -5.25
CA LEU A 342 -11.41 -16.07 -5.72
C LEU A 342 -10.40 -15.30 -4.85
N GLY A 343 -10.77 -14.10 -4.40
CA GLY A 343 -9.95 -13.30 -3.49
C GLY A 343 -9.73 -13.96 -2.13
N ILE A 344 -10.78 -14.54 -1.53
CA ILE A 344 -10.69 -15.27 -0.26
C ILE A 344 -9.93 -16.59 -0.42
N ILE A 345 -10.16 -17.33 -1.51
CA ILE A 345 -9.40 -18.56 -1.79
C ILE A 345 -7.90 -18.22 -1.97
N SER A 346 -7.59 -17.16 -2.71
CA SER A 346 -6.21 -16.69 -2.91
C SER A 346 -5.58 -16.22 -1.60
N LEU A 347 -6.35 -15.57 -0.72
CA LEU A 347 -5.91 -15.21 0.63
C LEU A 347 -5.55 -16.45 1.44
N ILE A 348 -6.43 -17.45 1.49
CA ILE A 348 -6.20 -18.70 2.23
C ILE A 348 -4.97 -19.42 1.65
N LEU A 349 -4.86 -19.53 0.32
CA LEU A 349 -3.72 -20.15 -0.35
C LEU A 349 -2.41 -19.43 -0.02
N TYR A 350 -2.42 -18.09 -0.03
CA TYR A 350 -1.26 -17.29 0.37
C TYR A 350 -0.86 -17.57 1.81
N TYR A 351 -1.82 -17.58 2.74
CA TYR A 351 -1.55 -17.82 4.15
C TYR A 351 -1.13 -19.27 4.44
N ALA A 352 -1.69 -20.25 3.74
CA ALA A 352 -1.37 -21.66 3.92
C ALA A 352 0.00 -22.05 3.33
N CYS A 353 0.31 -21.63 2.10
CA CYS A 353 1.47 -22.13 1.37
C CYS A 353 2.67 -21.16 1.37
N PHE A 354 2.39 -19.85 1.40
CA PHE A 354 3.40 -18.83 1.08
C PHE A 354 3.72 -17.89 2.24
N HIS A 355 2.93 -17.88 3.31
CA HIS A 355 3.17 -16.99 4.43
C HIS A 355 4.38 -17.42 5.27
N PRO A 356 5.43 -16.57 5.39
CA PRO A 356 6.67 -16.92 6.06
C PRO A 356 6.52 -17.32 7.54
N SER A 357 5.45 -16.90 8.22
CA SER A 357 5.28 -17.23 9.65
C SER A 357 4.93 -18.69 9.91
N LEU A 358 4.33 -19.42 8.96
CA LEU A 358 4.10 -20.86 9.15
C LEU A 358 5.42 -21.64 9.15
N ARG A 359 6.42 -21.17 8.39
CA ARG A 359 7.77 -21.78 8.38
C ARG A 359 8.53 -21.52 9.68
N LEU A 360 8.31 -20.36 10.30
CA LEU A 360 8.88 -20.03 11.62
C LEU A 360 8.27 -20.87 12.75
N LEU A 361 6.99 -21.23 12.69
CA LEU A 361 6.38 -22.12 13.70
C LEU A 361 6.95 -23.54 13.61
N GLY A 362 7.29 -23.99 12.39
CA GLY A 362 8.02 -25.26 12.18
C GLY A 362 9.47 -25.21 12.64
N GLN A 363 10.18 -24.09 12.43
CA GLN A 363 11.58 -23.93 12.84
C GLN A 363 11.76 -23.64 14.35
N ASN A 364 10.82 -22.94 14.99
CA ASN A 364 10.87 -22.68 16.43
C ASN A 364 10.62 -23.94 17.29
N MET A 365 10.21 -25.06 16.68
CA MET A 365 10.19 -26.36 17.36
C MET A 365 11.55 -27.09 17.30
N GLU A 366 12.49 -26.64 16.46
CA GLU A 366 13.79 -27.29 16.28
C GLU A 366 14.98 -26.45 16.79
N ASP A 367 14.89 -25.12 16.88
CA ASP A 367 16.01 -24.27 17.30
C ASP A 367 15.64 -23.31 18.45
N THR A 368 15.91 -23.72 19.69
CA THR A 368 16.11 -22.80 20.83
C THR A 368 17.56 -22.86 21.29
N VAL A 369 18.39 -21.92 20.81
CA VAL A 369 19.62 -21.48 21.51
C VAL A 369 19.74 -19.96 21.33
N ASP A 370 19.55 -19.23 22.43
CA ASP A 370 19.58 -17.77 22.48
C ASP A 370 21.00 -17.21 22.30
N GLY A 371 21.12 -16.19 21.44
CA GLY A 371 22.34 -15.39 21.24
C GLY A 371 22.09 -13.89 21.46
N PRO A 372 23.11 -13.11 21.85
CA PRO A 372 22.91 -11.78 22.44
C PRO A 372 22.50 -10.72 21.41
N ILE A 373 21.58 -9.86 21.83
CA ILE A 373 21.03 -8.73 21.07
C ILE A 373 22.08 -7.63 20.93
N CYS A 374 22.56 -7.39 19.70
CA CYS A 374 23.46 -6.27 19.39
C CYS A 374 22.64 -4.98 19.25
N THR A 375 22.75 -4.09 20.25
CA THR A 375 22.10 -2.78 20.27
C THR A 375 22.91 -1.76 19.46
N ILE A 376 22.47 -1.47 18.23
CA ILE A 376 22.99 -0.35 17.42
C ILE A 376 21.83 0.53 16.97
N GLY A 377 21.74 1.74 17.54
CA GLY A 377 20.98 2.91 17.07
C GLY A 377 19.51 2.68 16.67
N ARG A 378 18.57 2.96 17.59
CA ARG A 378 17.12 2.74 17.43
C ARG A 378 16.52 3.50 16.23
N PRO A 379 16.10 2.81 15.15
CA PRO A 379 15.36 3.39 14.03
C PRO A 379 13.86 3.56 14.34
N ARG A 380 13.19 4.46 13.62
CA ARG A 380 11.72 4.65 13.68
C ARG A 380 10.92 3.35 13.46
N ILE A 381 11.44 2.45 12.63
CA ILE A 381 10.80 1.16 12.30
C ILE A 381 10.86 0.17 13.47
N GLU A 382 11.85 0.27 14.36
CA GLU A 382 11.88 -0.52 15.60
C GLU A 382 10.84 -0.02 16.62
N GLN A 383 10.48 1.27 16.60
CA GLN A 383 9.38 1.83 17.40
C GLN A 383 8.00 1.34 16.92
N PHE A 384 7.91 0.81 15.70
CA PHE A 384 6.70 0.17 15.16
C PHE A 384 6.37 -1.17 15.84
N ILE A 385 7.35 -1.78 16.53
CA ILE A 385 7.25 -3.12 17.13
C ILE A 385 7.12 -3.06 18.66
N MET A 386 7.67 -2.05 19.33
CA MET A 386 7.69 -2.03 20.80
C MET A 386 6.36 -1.54 21.40
N PRO A 387 5.89 -2.19 22.50
CA PRO A 387 4.61 -1.92 23.14
C PRO A 387 4.46 -0.49 23.66
#